data_AF-X1CYA4-F1
#
_entry.id   AF-X1CYA4-F1
#
_cell.length_a   1.000
_cell.length_b   1.000
_cell.length_c   1.000
_cell.angle_alpha   90.00
_cell.angle_beta   90.00
_cell.angle_gamma   90.00
#
_symmetry.space_group_name_H-M   'P 1'
#
loop_
_entity.id
_entity.type
_entity.pdbx_description
1 polymer ?
#
loop_
_entity_poly.entity_id
_entity_poly.type
_entity_poly.pdbx_seq_one_letter_code
_entity_poly.pdbx_strand_id
1 'polypeptide(L)'
;TFSSCSVIVGLGRYLKTHKDIIPKNTEIRLISFGSEESGLRGSYRYVAAHLEELKKFNAMVFNMDGLETPDKFLVIEYEPTTRTKHSEEVVQKILKAAEMNDIKAKRFGAGKLEKTVGKLSGGSDAAAFSKSNIKAAFLNSADWKTRSSYYHQSTDTPDKIRKGTLENALLICISFILNEKNK
;
A
#
# COMPACT_ATOMS: atom_id res chain seq x y z
N THR A 1 1.17 9.22 -11.17
CA THR A 1 -0.23 9.60 -10.83
C THR A 1 -0.47 9.59 -9.33
N PHE A 2 -1.16 10.59 -8.74
CA PHE A 2 -1.38 10.75 -7.28
C PHE A 2 -2.55 9.90 -6.71
N SER A 3 -2.77 8.69 -7.23
CA SER A 3 -3.94 7.87 -6.91
C SER A 3 -4.04 7.53 -5.42
N SER A 4 -2.95 7.07 -4.82
CA SER A 4 -2.92 6.68 -3.40
C SER A 4 -3.04 7.86 -2.45
N CYS A 5 -2.49 9.02 -2.83
CA CYS A 5 -2.67 10.26 -2.08
C CYS A 5 -4.15 10.66 -2.00
N SER A 6 -4.90 10.43 -3.08
CA SER A 6 -6.35 10.69 -3.10
C SER A 6 -7.12 9.76 -2.16
N VAL A 7 -6.73 8.47 -2.10
CA VAL A 7 -7.33 7.49 -1.19
C VAL A 7 -7.10 7.86 0.27
N ILE A 8 -5.88 8.24 0.67
CA ILE A 8 -5.62 8.63 2.07
C ILE A 8 -6.36 9.91 2.47
N VAL A 9 -6.56 10.86 1.55
CA VAL A 9 -7.39 12.06 1.81
C VAL A 9 -8.85 11.66 2.01
N GLY A 10 -9.38 10.76 1.16
CA GLY A 10 -10.72 10.19 1.31
C GLY A 10 -10.89 9.46 2.64
N LEU A 11 -9.91 8.62 3.01
CA LEU A 11 -9.89 7.91 4.28
C LEU A 11 -9.87 8.85 5.48
N GLY A 12 -9.07 9.93 5.43
CA GLY A 12 -9.06 10.96 6.48
C GLY A 12 -10.42 11.63 6.66
N ARG A 13 -11.12 11.94 5.57
CA ARG A 13 -12.50 12.47 5.63
C ARG A 13 -13.47 11.46 6.24
N TYR A 14 -13.36 10.19 5.87
CA TYR A 14 -14.19 9.12 6.41
C TYR A 14 -13.98 8.94 7.92
N LEU A 15 -12.73 8.80 8.37
CA LEU A 15 -12.36 8.62 9.78
C LEU A 15 -12.74 9.81 10.67
N LYS A 16 -12.81 11.03 10.10
CA LYS A 16 -13.28 12.22 10.84
C LYS A 16 -14.73 12.05 11.33
N THR A 17 -15.57 11.37 10.54
CA THR A 17 -17.00 11.17 10.82
C THR A 17 -17.33 9.79 11.41
N HIS A 18 -16.43 8.82 11.26
CA HIS A 18 -16.58 7.44 11.74
C HIS A 18 -15.47 7.09 12.73
N LYS A 19 -15.36 7.87 13.81
CA LYS A 19 -14.31 7.65 14.83
C LYS A 19 -14.47 6.33 15.58
N ASP A 20 -15.69 5.80 15.58
CA ASP A 20 -16.04 4.53 16.21
C ASP A 20 -15.30 3.34 15.59
N ILE A 21 -14.90 3.41 14.31
CA ILE A 21 -14.16 2.31 13.66
C ILE A 21 -12.68 2.27 14.03
N ILE A 22 -12.15 3.33 14.64
CA ILE A 22 -10.75 3.41 15.06
C ILE A 22 -10.57 2.53 16.31
N PRO A 23 -9.64 1.55 16.30
CA PRO A 23 -9.40 0.71 17.47
C PRO A 23 -8.96 1.53 18.69
N LYS A 24 -9.28 1.04 19.89
CA LYS A 24 -8.83 1.68 21.13
C LYS A 24 -7.30 1.65 21.21
N ASN A 25 -6.71 2.67 21.83
CA ASN A 25 -5.26 2.81 22.01
C ASN A 25 -4.44 2.72 20.70
N THR A 26 -5.06 3.09 19.58
CA THR A 26 -4.42 3.04 18.26
C THR A 26 -4.36 4.43 17.66
N GLU A 27 -3.17 4.83 17.24
CA GLU A 27 -2.95 6.01 16.41
C GLU A 27 -2.95 5.60 14.94
N ILE A 28 -3.72 6.29 14.11
CA ILE A 28 -3.70 6.11 12.65
C ILE A 28 -2.99 7.32 12.03
N ARG A 29 -1.86 7.07 11.36
CA ARG A 29 -1.12 8.09 10.60
C ARG A 29 -1.44 7.94 9.12
N LEU A 30 -1.96 9.01 8.51
CA LEU A 30 -2.16 9.13 7.07
C LEU A 30 -0.99 9.91 6.50
N ILE A 31 -0.07 9.23 5.82
CA ILE A 31 1.20 9.82 5.39
C ILE A 31 1.34 9.72 3.87
N SER A 32 1.73 10.84 3.25
CA SER A 32 2.23 10.88 1.88
C SER A 32 3.72 11.19 1.94
N PHE A 33 4.55 10.30 1.40
CA PHE A 33 6.00 10.50 1.37
C PHE A 33 6.41 11.25 0.10
N GLY A 34 7.25 12.27 0.27
CA GLY A 34 7.94 12.90 -0.86
C GLY A 34 9.19 12.11 -1.27
N SER A 35 9.65 12.31 -2.50
CA SER A 35 10.91 11.71 -3.01
C SER A 35 10.93 10.17 -3.05
N GLU A 36 9.76 9.52 -3.23
CA GLU A 36 9.66 8.08 -3.53
C GLU A 36 10.43 7.78 -4.83
N GLU A 37 10.13 8.53 -5.88
CA GLU A 37 10.72 8.46 -7.22
C GLU A 37 12.23 8.75 -7.26
N SER A 38 12.79 9.29 -6.18
CA SER A 38 14.22 9.53 -6.01
C SER A 38 14.87 8.48 -5.10
N GLY A 39 14.35 7.25 -5.10
CA GLY A 39 14.89 6.12 -4.34
C GLY A 39 14.36 6.04 -2.90
N LEU A 40 13.06 6.25 -2.72
CA LEU A 40 12.34 6.08 -1.44
C LEU A 40 12.86 7.00 -0.32
N ARG A 41 13.51 8.12 -0.67
CA ARG A 41 14.29 8.92 0.28
C ARG A 41 13.44 9.48 1.41
N GLY A 42 12.19 9.84 1.13
CA GLY A 42 11.26 10.35 2.15
C GLY A 42 10.93 9.31 3.20
N SER A 43 10.50 8.11 2.78
CA SER A 43 10.16 7.03 3.72
C SER A 43 11.38 6.53 4.49
N TYR A 44 12.55 6.37 3.87
CA TYR A 44 13.78 6.04 4.60
C TYR A 44 14.12 7.06 5.69
N ARG A 45 13.99 8.36 5.39
CA ARG A 45 14.24 9.41 6.39
C ARG A 45 13.20 9.43 7.50
N TYR A 46 11.93 9.22 7.17
CA TYR A 46 10.87 9.11 8.16
C TYR A 46 11.13 7.92 9.10
N VAL A 47 11.41 6.73 8.55
CA VAL A 47 11.73 5.55 9.35
C VAL A 47 12.94 5.80 10.24
N ALA A 48 14.01 6.40 9.71
CA ALA A 48 15.19 6.72 10.51
C ALA A 48 14.89 7.68 11.67
N ALA A 49 14.08 8.71 11.44
CA ALA A 49 13.72 9.70 12.46
C ALA A 49 12.76 9.16 13.53
N HIS A 50 11.90 8.20 13.17
CA HIS A 50 10.83 7.68 14.03
C HIS A 50 11.03 6.22 14.44
N LEU A 51 12.20 5.61 14.21
CA LEU A 51 12.40 4.15 14.34
C LEU A 51 12.03 3.62 15.72
N GLU A 52 12.53 4.29 16.77
CA GLU A 52 12.32 3.85 18.15
C GLU A 52 10.84 3.98 18.56
N GLU A 53 10.17 5.02 18.10
CA GLU A 53 8.72 5.20 18.28
C GLU A 53 7.94 4.09 17.57
N LEU A 54 8.23 3.85 16.29
CA LEU A 54 7.56 2.83 15.49
C LEU A 54 7.73 1.42 16.10
N LYS A 55 8.91 1.10 16.63
CA LYS A 55 9.16 -0.15 17.35
C LYS A 55 8.41 -0.21 18.67
N LYS A 56 8.49 0.84 19.49
CA LYS A 56 7.83 0.93 20.80
C LYS A 56 6.32 0.68 20.70
N PHE A 57 5.68 1.21 19.66
CA PHE A 57 4.24 1.06 19.45
C PHE A 57 3.86 -0.09 18.50
N ASN A 58 4.81 -0.95 18.12
CA ASN A 58 4.58 -2.10 17.21
C ASN A 58 3.82 -1.67 15.94
N ALA A 59 4.29 -0.59 15.32
CA ALA A 59 3.65 0.02 14.16
C ALA A 59 3.53 -0.97 12.99
N MET A 60 2.42 -0.85 12.27
CA MET A 60 2.16 -1.57 11.02
C MET A 60 1.90 -0.59 9.89
N VAL A 61 2.37 -0.90 8.70
CA VAL A 61 2.23 -0.05 7.52
C VAL A 61 1.50 -0.80 6.41
N PHE A 62 0.36 -0.24 6.02
CA PHE A 62 -0.31 -0.55 4.78
C PHE A 62 0.02 0.55 3.77
N ASN A 63 0.96 0.25 2.86
CA ASN A 63 1.35 1.15 1.78
C ASN A 63 0.55 0.86 0.50
N MET A 64 0.33 1.88 -0.33
CA MET A 64 -0.39 1.79 -1.60
C MET A 64 0.27 2.67 -2.65
N ASP A 65 0.37 2.19 -3.88
CA ASP A 65 0.84 2.95 -5.04
C ASP A 65 0.40 2.31 -6.35
N GLY A 66 0.28 3.10 -7.41
CA GLY A 66 -0.12 2.65 -8.75
C GLY A 66 -1.53 2.04 -8.76
N LEU A 67 -2.52 2.80 -8.28
CA LEU A 67 -3.92 2.35 -8.22
C LEU A 67 -4.67 2.74 -9.50
N GLU A 68 -4.67 1.86 -10.50
CA GLU A 68 -5.20 2.11 -11.85
C GLU A 68 -6.40 1.25 -12.23
N THR A 69 -6.54 0.08 -11.63
CA THR A 69 -7.47 -0.98 -12.07
C THR A 69 -8.34 -1.51 -10.92
N PRO A 70 -9.67 -1.68 -11.11
CA PRO A 70 -10.58 -2.04 -10.02
C PRO A 70 -10.61 -3.55 -9.72
N ASP A 71 -10.03 -4.38 -10.60
CA ASP A 71 -10.25 -5.82 -10.67
C ASP A 71 -8.97 -6.67 -10.49
N LYS A 72 -7.81 -6.01 -10.33
CA LYS A 72 -6.50 -6.68 -10.29
C LYS A 72 -5.62 -6.14 -9.15
N PHE A 73 -6.10 -6.25 -7.91
CA PHE A 73 -5.30 -5.88 -6.75
C PHE A 73 -4.22 -6.94 -6.47
N LEU A 74 -2.99 -6.48 -6.33
CA LEU A 74 -1.82 -7.27 -5.97
C LEU A 74 -1.33 -6.82 -4.60
N VAL A 75 -1.34 -7.75 -3.64
CA VAL A 75 -0.70 -7.57 -2.34
C VAL A 75 0.74 -8.07 -2.47
N ILE A 76 1.68 -7.13 -2.55
CA ILE A 76 3.08 -7.42 -2.80
C ILE A 76 3.70 -7.92 -1.50
N GLU A 77 4.08 -9.20 -1.47
CA GLU A 77 4.74 -9.84 -0.32
C GLU A 77 6.27 -9.84 -0.43
N TYR A 78 6.77 -9.65 -1.65
CA TYR A 78 8.20 -9.52 -1.93
C TYR A 78 8.45 -8.58 -3.10
N GLU A 79 9.36 -7.63 -2.91
CA GLU A 79 9.82 -6.70 -3.94
C GLU A 79 11.19 -7.13 -4.47
N PRO A 80 11.31 -7.62 -5.72
CA PRO A 80 12.59 -8.03 -6.29
C PRO A 80 13.59 -6.88 -6.46
N THR A 81 13.10 -5.67 -6.72
CA THR A 81 13.90 -4.46 -6.97
C THR A 81 14.63 -3.97 -5.72
N THR A 82 13.93 -3.95 -4.59
CA THR A 82 14.50 -3.58 -3.29
C THR A 82 15.05 -4.79 -2.52
N ARG A 83 14.80 -6.01 -3.02
CA ARG A 83 15.06 -7.32 -2.39
C ARG A 83 14.42 -7.45 -1.01
N THR A 84 13.22 -6.92 -0.86
CA THR A 84 12.56 -6.80 0.44
C THR A 84 11.42 -7.80 0.56
N LYS A 85 11.38 -8.56 1.65
CA LYS A 85 10.22 -9.37 2.04
C LYS A 85 9.38 -8.59 3.03
N HIS A 86 8.08 -8.58 2.81
CA HIS A 86 7.09 -7.91 3.66
C HIS A 86 6.54 -8.82 4.75
N SER A 87 5.82 -8.22 5.69
CA SER A 87 5.23 -8.94 6.82
C SER A 87 4.05 -9.79 6.37
N GLU A 88 4.12 -11.11 6.59
CA GLU A 88 3.00 -12.02 6.31
C GLU A 88 1.73 -11.60 7.05
N GLU A 89 1.87 -11.10 8.29
CA GLU A 89 0.75 -10.59 9.06
C GLU A 89 0.00 -9.47 8.32
N VAL A 90 0.73 -8.47 7.81
CA VAL A 90 0.11 -7.34 7.12
C VAL A 90 -0.45 -7.77 5.76
N VAL A 91 0.25 -8.64 5.03
CA VAL A 91 -0.23 -9.23 3.76
C VAL A 91 -1.59 -9.91 3.98
N GLN A 92 -1.72 -10.75 5.00
CA GLN A 92 -2.97 -11.45 5.30
C GLN A 92 -4.09 -10.48 5.70
N LYS A 93 -3.79 -9.44 6.47
CA LYS A 93 -4.77 -8.41 6.84
C LYS A 93 -5.30 -7.68 5.62
N ILE A 94 -4.45 -7.32 4.65
CA ILE A 94 -4.88 -6.68 3.40
C ILE A 94 -5.75 -7.63 2.57
N LEU A 95 -5.32 -8.89 2.42
CA LEU A 95 -6.10 -9.90 1.69
C LEU A 95 -7.48 -10.12 2.34
N LYS A 96 -7.54 -10.21 3.67
CA LYS A 96 -8.80 -10.37 4.40
C LYS A 96 -9.71 -9.15 4.24
N ALA A 97 -9.13 -7.94 4.29
CA ALA A 97 -9.89 -6.71 4.08
C ALA A 97 -10.47 -6.61 2.66
N ALA A 98 -9.77 -7.11 1.64
CA ALA A 98 -10.31 -7.21 0.29
C ALA A 98 -11.44 -8.25 0.19
N GLU A 99 -11.26 -9.42 0.81
CA GLU A 99 -12.27 -10.48 0.86
C GLU A 99 -13.58 -10.00 1.51
N MET A 100 -13.51 -9.22 2.60
CA MET A 100 -14.68 -8.65 3.29
C MET A 100 -15.55 -7.74 2.41
N ASN A 101 -15.03 -7.28 1.28
CA ASN A 101 -15.72 -6.39 0.34
C ASN A 101 -15.92 -7.06 -1.04
N ASP A 102 -15.73 -8.38 -1.15
CA ASP A 102 -15.78 -9.13 -2.42
C ASP A 102 -14.80 -8.59 -3.50
N ILE A 103 -13.71 -7.94 -3.07
CA ILE A 103 -12.69 -7.39 -3.96
C ILE A 103 -11.63 -8.45 -4.23
N LYS A 104 -11.39 -8.73 -5.51
CA LYS A 104 -10.35 -9.67 -5.95
C LYS A 104 -8.96 -9.08 -5.68
N ALA A 105 -8.29 -9.60 -4.66
CA ALA A 105 -6.88 -9.35 -4.38
C ALA A 105 -6.12 -10.68 -4.29
N LYS A 106 -4.87 -10.69 -4.76
CA LYS A 106 -3.99 -11.86 -4.60
C LYS A 106 -2.59 -11.43 -4.19
N ARG A 107 -1.88 -12.34 -3.53
CA ARG A 107 -0.46 -12.20 -3.25
C ARG A 107 0.37 -12.19 -4.53
N PHE A 108 1.50 -11.48 -4.50
CA PHE A 108 2.44 -11.39 -5.61
C PHE A 108 3.87 -11.11 -5.11
N GLY A 109 4.86 -11.68 -5.78
CA GLY A 109 6.27 -11.30 -5.69
C GLY A 109 7.18 -12.42 -5.22
N ALA A 110 6.65 -13.43 -4.51
CA ALA A 110 7.46 -14.55 -4.03
C ALA A 110 7.70 -15.64 -5.09
N GLY A 111 6.81 -15.76 -6.09
CA GLY A 111 6.89 -16.79 -7.14
C GLY A 111 8.09 -16.59 -8.09
N LYS A 112 8.60 -17.68 -8.68
CA LYS A 112 9.76 -17.61 -9.59
C LYS A 112 9.52 -16.71 -10.80
N LEU A 113 8.33 -16.82 -11.42
CA LEU A 113 7.92 -15.96 -12.54
C LEU A 113 7.69 -14.51 -12.08
N GLU A 114 7.06 -14.34 -10.91
CA GLU A 114 6.77 -13.03 -10.33
C GLU A 114 8.03 -12.26 -9.97
N LYS A 115 9.07 -12.95 -9.48
CA LYS A 115 10.39 -12.35 -9.24
C LYS A 115 11.05 -11.83 -10.50
N THR A 116 10.82 -12.47 -11.65
CA THR A 116 11.32 -11.99 -12.94
C THR A 116 10.51 -10.78 -13.41
N VAL A 117 9.18 -10.83 -13.33
CA VAL A 117 8.29 -9.73 -13.73
C VAL A 117 8.48 -8.50 -12.84
N GLY A 118 8.56 -8.70 -11.52
CA GLY A 118 8.73 -7.66 -10.51
C GLY A 118 10.13 -7.02 -10.49
N LYS A 119 11.06 -7.45 -11.35
CA LYS A 119 12.29 -6.65 -11.60
C LYS A 119 12.02 -5.43 -12.48
N LEU A 120 10.92 -5.44 -13.23
CA LEU A 120 10.50 -4.33 -14.07
C LEU A 120 9.68 -3.30 -13.30
N SER A 121 9.33 -3.57 -12.04
CA SER A 121 8.58 -2.65 -11.19
C SER A 121 9.48 -1.68 -10.44
N GLY A 122 8.90 -0.62 -9.85
CA GLY A 122 9.58 0.19 -8.84
C GLY A 122 9.75 -0.56 -7.52
N GLY A 123 10.47 0.06 -6.58
CA GLY A 123 10.32 -0.26 -5.16
C GLY A 123 9.07 0.43 -4.61
N SER A 124 8.73 0.18 -3.35
CA SER A 124 7.70 0.97 -2.65
C SER A 124 8.22 1.52 -1.33
N ASP A 125 7.55 2.54 -0.79
CA ASP A 125 7.88 3.07 0.53
C ASP A 125 7.77 2.01 1.64
N ALA A 126 7.00 0.93 1.44
CA ALA A 126 6.95 -0.20 2.39
C ALA A 126 8.32 -0.86 2.60
N ALA A 127 9.22 -0.77 1.61
CA ALA A 127 10.55 -1.34 1.70
C ALA A 127 11.38 -0.69 2.82
N ALA A 128 11.27 0.63 3.01
CA ALA A 128 11.97 1.34 4.08
C ALA A 128 11.58 0.80 5.47
N PHE A 129 10.29 0.55 5.68
CA PHE A 129 9.77 -0.01 6.93
C PHE A 129 10.20 -1.47 7.13
N SER A 130 10.01 -2.32 6.12
CA SER A 130 10.33 -3.75 6.21
C SER A 130 11.82 -3.99 6.43
N LYS A 131 12.70 -3.21 5.78
CA LYS A 131 14.15 -3.29 5.99
C LYS A 131 14.59 -2.87 7.40
N SER A 132 13.78 -2.08 8.10
CA SER A 132 14.01 -1.70 9.49
C SER A 132 13.24 -2.57 10.49
N ASN A 133 12.75 -3.74 10.07
CA ASN A 133 11.96 -4.68 10.86
C ASN A 133 10.63 -4.09 11.39
N ILE A 134 10.08 -3.08 10.71
CA ILE A 134 8.72 -2.61 10.94
C ILE A 134 7.79 -3.38 10.00
N LYS A 135 6.67 -3.87 10.55
CA LYS A 135 5.70 -4.66 9.80
C LYS A 135 5.09 -3.80 8.70
N ALA A 136 5.30 -4.17 7.44
CA ALA A 136 4.70 -3.47 6.31
C ALA A 136 4.29 -4.44 5.21
N ALA A 137 3.34 -4.02 4.39
CA ALA A 137 3.03 -4.61 3.10
C ALA A 137 2.55 -3.53 2.13
N PHE A 138 2.52 -3.88 0.84
CA PHE A 138 2.27 -2.96 -0.25
C PHE A 138 1.12 -3.46 -1.12
N LEU A 139 0.18 -2.59 -1.46
CA LEU A 139 -0.93 -2.85 -2.37
C LEU A 139 -0.74 -2.06 -3.67
N ASN A 140 -0.79 -2.77 -4.78
CA ASN A 140 -0.78 -2.20 -6.12
C ASN A 140 -2.01 -2.67 -6.90
N SER A 141 -2.45 -1.91 -7.89
CA SER A 141 -3.49 -2.38 -8.81
C SER A 141 -3.29 -1.81 -10.21
N ALA A 142 -2.37 -2.41 -10.96
CA ALA A 142 -2.05 -2.01 -12.32
C ALA A 142 -2.15 -3.14 -13.34
N ASP A 143 -2.42 -2.80 -14.59
CA ASP A 143 -2.27 -3.75 -15.69
C ASP A 143 -0.88 -3.62 -16.31
N TRP A 144 0.02 -4.55 -15.95
CA TRP A 144 1.42 -4.51 -16.38
C TRP A 144 1.60 -4.53 -17.91
N LYS A 145 0.61 -5.04 -18.66
CA LYS A 145 0.68 -5.08 -20.13
C LYS A 145 0.53 -3.69 -20.74
N THR A 146 -0.29 -2.84 -20.15
CA THR A 146 -0.59 -1.49 -20.68
C THR A 146 0.16 -0.41 -19.93
N ARG A 147 0.52 -0.64 -18.66
CA ARG A 147 1.21 0.33 -17.78
C ARG A 147 2.51 0.86 -18.39
N SER A 148 3.29 0.02 -19.06
CA SER A 148 4.57 0.42 -19.66
C SER A 148 4.45 1.53 -20.71
N SER A 149 3.26 1.75 -21.29
CA SER A 149 3.03 2.80 -22.29
C SER A 149 2.90 4.21 -21.71
N TYR A 150 2.67 4.35 -20.39
CA TYR A 150 2.46 5.65 -19.75
C TYR A 150 3.21 5.82 -18.42
N TYR A 151 3.62 4.75 -17.74
CA TYR A 151 4.33 4.85 -16.46
C TYR A 151 5.70 5.54 -16.59
N HIS A 152 6.00 6.46 -15.66
CA HIS A 152 7.10 7.44 -15.75
C HIS A 152 7.12 8.28 -17.04
N GLN A 153 5.97 8.46 -17.70
CA GLN A 153 5.80 9.36 -18.83
C GLN A 153 4.88 10.52 -18.46
N SER A 154 4.94 11.63 -19.21
CA SER A 154 4.01 12.75 -19.04
C SER A 154 2.55 12.37 -19.32
N THR A 155 2.31 11.23 -19.96
CA THR A 155 0.98 10.66 -20.22
C THR A 155 0.43 9.85 -19.05
N ASP A 156 1.18 9.67 -17.95
CA ASP A 156 0.64 9.14 -16.70
C ASP A 156 -0.28 10.17 -16.05
N THR A 157 -1.54 10.13 -16.46
CA THR A 157 -2.56 11.15 -16.20
C THR A 157 -3.80 10.52 -15.54
N PRO A 158 -4.64 11.29 -14.83
CA PRO A 158 -5.75 10.72 -14.05
C PRO A 158 -6.75 9.86 -14.84
N ASP A 159 -6.88 10.03 -16.16
CA ASP A 159 -7.71 9.20 -17.04
C ASP A 159 -7.23 7.73 -17.12
N LYS A 160 -6.00 7.42 -16.69
CA LYS A 160 -5.53 6.04 -16.57
C LYS A 160 -6.18 5.28 -15.40
N ILE A 161 -6.77 6.00 -14.45
CA ILE A 161 -7.46 5.41 -13.30
C ILE A 161 -8.88 4.99 -13.74
N ARG A 162 -9.11 3.68 -13.80
CA ARG A 162 -10.42 3.14 -14.12
C ARG A 162 -11.40 3.34 -12.95
N LYS A 163 -12.67 3.66 -13.28
CA LYS A 163 -13.74 3.86 -12.30
C LYS A 163 -13.85 2.66 -11.34
N GLY A 164 -14.09 2.94 -10.06
CA GLY A 164 -14.17 1.94 -9.00
C GLY A 164 -12.82 1.59 -8.36
N THR A 165 -11.68 1.93 -8.97
CA THR A 165 -10.36 1.57 -8.42
C THR A 165 -10.11 2.22 -7.06
N LEU A 166 -10.29 3.54 -6.96
CA LEU A 166 -10.04 4.28 -5.73
C LEU A 166 -11.06 3.97 -4.65
N GLU A 167 -12.31 3.67 -5.05
CA GLU A 167 -13.37 3.22 -4.16
C GLU A 167 -13.04 1.87 -3.53
N ASN A 168 -12.64 0.88 -4.35
CA ASN A 168 -12.21 -0.43 -3.88
C ASN A 168 -10.99 -0.31 -2.96
N ALA A 169 -9.99 0.50 -3.31
CA ALA A 169 -8.84 0.73 -2.45
C ALA A 169 -9.23 1.36 -1.10
N LEU A 170 -10.14 2.34 -1.10
CA LEU A 170 -10.67 2.95 0.12
C LEU A 170 -11.42 1.93 0.99
N LEU A 171 -12.26 1.08 0.39
CA LEU A 171 -12.97 0.01 1.10
C LEU A 171 -12.01 -1.00 1.73
N ILE A 172 -10.93 -1.37 1.03
CA ILE A 172 -9.86 -2.21 1.60
C ILE A 172 -9.22 -1.53 2.81
N CYS A 173 -8.91 -0.22 2.74
CA CYS A 173 -8.36 0.51 3.89
C CYS A 173 -9.33 0.55 5.09
N ILE A 174 -10.60 0.81 4.85
CA ILE A 174 -11.63 0.85 5.91
C ILE A 174 -11.76 -0.53 6.56
N SER A 175 -11.88 -1.60 5.76
CA SER A 175 -11.99 -2.97 6.29
C SER A 175 -10.71 -3.44 6.97
N PHE A 176 -9.53 -2.97 6.55
CA PHE A 176 -8.27 -3.22 7.25
C PHE A 176 -8.31 -2.67 8.68
N ILE A 177 -8.80 -1.44 8.86
CA ILE A 177 -8.94 -0.80 10.18
C ILE A 177 -9.99 -1.53 11.02
N LEU A 178 -11.15 -1.87 10.44
CA LEU A 178 -12.21 -2.61 11.13
C LEU A 178 -11.74 -3.98 11.62
N ASN A 179 -10.94 -4.68 10.84
CA ASN A 179 -10.38 -5.97 11.23
C ASN A 179 -9.43 -5.86 12.44
N GLU A 180 -8.76 -4.73 12.62
CA GLU A 180 -7.93 -4.46 13.79
C GLU A 180 -8.73 -4.06 15.03
N LYS A 181 -9.95 -3.51 14.86
CA LYS A 181 -10.83 -3.15 15.98
C LYS A 181 -11.41 -4.38 16.70
N ASN A 182 -11.61 -5.48 15.97
CA ASN A 182 -12.26 -6.69 16.48
C ASN A 182 -11.32 -7.65 17.24
N LYS A 183 -10.11 -7.20 17.59
CA LYS A 183 -9.14 -7.93 18.41
C LYS A 183 -9.07 -7.34 19.81
#